data_AF-A0A9D5M628-F1
#
_entry.id   AF-A0A9D5M628-F1
#
_cell.length_a   1.000
_cell.length_b   1.000
_cell.length_c   1.000
_cell.angle_alpha   90.00
_cell.angle_beta   90.00
_cell.angle_gamma   90.00
#
_symmetry.space_group_name_H-M   'P 1'
#
loop_
_entity.id
_entity.type
_entity.pdbx_description
1 polymer ?
#
loop_
_entity_poly.entity_id
_entity_poly.type
_entity_poly.pdbx_seq_one_letter_code
_entity_poly.pdbx_strand_id
1 'polypeptide(L)'
;MAEEKNNHQGYALMDSEIAKQLRKIAGDLWGNSGSAVPDVTAAGKPARAAAANPPKPAKKTERPAVNLRNLWKTADETIEWTDALRQDYSPDGLTSPALWQLCHQKAEAVLAGDTGAYAEMLQAANPLAELTCFADRITIKPVSGDRLECGFEAKTEYMAEQQEHYLAAVSLRAARDLFACLPVTEVFVRGKSGNETLLTVTYRREQFLKKNFLFLNPTEFARECGADFEPAR
;
A
#
# COMPACT_ATOMS: atom_id res chain seq x y z
N MET A 1 15.67 -0.12 -47.83
CA MET A 1 16.13 0.03 -46.42
C MET A 1 15.62 1.36 -45.84
N ALA A 2 14.31 1.52 -45.64
CA ALA A 2 13.75 2.77 -45.08
C ALA A 2 12.59 2.56 -44.07
N GLU A 3 12.32 1.34 -43.61
CA GLU A 3 11.19 1.07 -42.69
C GLU A 3 11.58 0.80 -41.22
N GLU A 4 12.86 0.56 -40.90
CA GLU A 4 13.25 0.20 -39.53
C GLU A 4 13.47 1.39 -38.58
N LYS A 5 13.61 2.62 -39.10
CA LYS A 5 13.90 3.79 -38.26
C LYS A 5 12.66 4.46 -37.66
N ASN A 6 11.46 4.16 -38.16
CA ASN A 6 10.23 4.81 -37.69
C ASN A 6 9.62 4.11 -36.47
N ASN A 7 9.92 2.82 -36.26
CA ASN A 7 9.31 2.05 -35.16
C ASN A 7 9.95 2.39 -33.80
N HIS A 8 11.28 2.52 -33.74
CA HIS A 8 11.99 2.84 -32.49
C HIS A 8 11.67 4.24 -31.94
N GLN A 9 11.32 5.19 -32.81
CA GLN A 9 10.97 6.54 -32.39
C GLN A 9 9.54 6.63 -31.81
N GLY A 10 8.63 5.74 -32.26
CA GLY A 10 7.29 5.60 -31.68
C GLY A 10 7.30 5.00 -30.27
N TYR A 11 8.12 3.98 -30.03
CA TYR A 11 8.26 3.36 -28.70
C TYR A 11 8.86 4.31 -27.67
N ALA A 12 9.92 5.06 -28.02
CA ALA A 12 10.53 6.03 -27.12
C ALA A 12 9.60 7.21 -26.77
N LEU A 13 8.71 7.60 -27.69
CA LEU A 13 7.70 8.63 -27.44
C LEU A 13 6.55 8.10 -26.56
N MET A 14 6.13 6.85 -26.74
CA MET A 14 5.13 6.21 -25.89
C MET A 14 5.62 6.04 -24.45
N ASP A 15 6.88 5.63 -24.24
CA ASP A 15 7.47 5.49 -22.90
C ASP A 15 7.61 6.85 -22.18
N SER A 16 7.93 7.92 -22.92
CA SER A 16 7.95 9.30 -22.41
C SER A 16 6.54 9.78 -22.01
N GLU A 17 5.52 9.44 -22.78
CA GLU A 17 4.14 9.86 -22.53
C GLU A 17 3.54 9.09 -21.35
N ILE A 18 3.83 7.78 -21.25
CA ILE A 18 3.46 6.94 -20.11
C ILE A 18 4.17 7.41 -18.84
N ALA A 19 5.47 7.73 -18.91
CA ALA A 19 6.20 8.27 -17.77
C ALA A 19 5.66 9.64 -17.30
N LYS A 20 5.22 10.50 -18.23
CA LYS A 20 4.55 11.77 -17.90
C LYS A 20 3.17 11.56 -17.29
N GLN A 21 2.37 10.64 -17.81
CA GLN A 21 1.07 10.29 -17.24
C GLN A 21 1.21 9.68 -15.85
N LEU A 22 2.18 8.79 -15.64
CA LEU A 22 2.47 8.20 -14.32
C LEU A 22 2.94 9.25 -13.31
N ARG A 23 3.75 10.25 -13.73
CA ARG A 23 4.14 11.38 -12.87
C ARG A 23 2.96 12.29 -12.52
N LYS A 24 2.04 12.50 -13.47
CA LYS A 24 0.82 13.29 -13.24
C LYS A 24 -0.14 12.58 -12.27
N ILE A 25 -0.33 11.28 -12.45
CA ILE A 25 -1.15 10.44 -11.56
C ILE A 25 -0.51 10.34 -10.16
N ALA A 26 0.82 10.23 -10.07
CA ALA A 26 1.53 10.26 -8.80
C ALA A 26 1.41 11.62 -8.06
N GLY A 27 1.36 12.73 -8.80
CA GLY A 27 1.08 14.06 -8.24
C GLY A 27 -0.35 14.19 -7.73
N ASP A 28 -1.33 13.69 -8.48
CA ASP A 28 -2.75 13.79 -8.13
C ASP A 28 -3.15 12.85 -6.96
N LEU A 29 -2.46 11.72 -6.77
CA LEU A 29 -2.69 10.82 -5.63
C LEU A 29 -2.02 11.27 -4.32
N TRP A 30 -0.94 12.06 -4.38
CA TRP A 30 -0.11 12.40 -3.21
C TRP A 30 0.01 13.90 -2.92
N GLY A 31 -0.59 14.79 -3.70
CA GLY A 31 -0.54 16.21 -3.41
C GLY A 31 -1.54 17.06 -4.17
N ASN A 32 -2.79 17.13 -3.71
CA ASN A 32 -3.57 18.38 -3.73
C ASN A 32 -4.88 18.25 -2.92
N SER A 33 -4.85 18.43 -1.60
CA SER A 33 -6.04 18.84 -0.84
C SER A 33 -6.13 20.37 -0.83
N GLY A 34 -6.32 20.95 -2.02
CA GLY A 34 -6.50 22.38 -2.21
C GLY A 34 -7.85 22.65 -2.86
N SER A 35 -8.82 23.08 -2.06
CA SER A 35 -10.11 23.61 -2.52
C SER A 35 -9.93 24.68 -3.60
N ALA A 36 -10.52 24.46 -4.77
CA ALA A 36 -10.86 25.53 -5.70
C ALA A 36 -12.03 25.09 -6.58
N VAL A 37 -13.23 25.54 -6.21
CA VAL A 37 -14.39 25.60 -7.10
C VAL A 37 -14.18 26.76 -8.07
N PRO A 38 -14.29 26.56 -9.40
CA PRO A 38 -14.47 27.69 -10.30
C PRO A 38 -15.96 28.06 -10.35
N ASP A 39 -16.23 29.29 -9.94
CA ASP A 39 -17.46 30.03 -10.19
C ASP A 39 -17.60 30.32 -11.70
N VAL A 40 -18.75 29.98 -12.27
CA VAL A 40 -19.17 30.43 -13.60
C VAL A 40 -20.62 30.87 -13.54
N THR A 41 -20.79 32.19 -13.44
CA THR A 41 -22.05 32.89 -13.64
C THR A 41 -22.28 33.10 -15.14
N ALA A 42 -23.38 32.56 -15.68
CA ALA A 42 -24.00 33.04 -16.91
C ALA A 42 -25.48 32.60 -16.97
N ALA A 43 -26.33 33.50 -17.46
CA ALA A 43 -27.77 33.58 -17.23
C ALA A 43 -28.65 32.79 -18.22
N GLY A 44 -29.84 32.38 -17.76
CA GLY A 44 -30.98 31.93 -18.58
C GLY A 44 -32.09 31.23 -17.78
N LYS A 45 -33.23 31.90 -17.54
CA LYS A 45 -34.47 31.39 -16.88
C LYS A 45 -35.46 30.78 -17.92
N PRO A 46 -36.60 30.14 -17.54
CA PRO A 46 -36.73 28.83 -16.89
C PRO A 46 -37.71 27.90 -17.65
N ALA A 47 -37.55 26.57 -17.55
CA ALA A 47 -38.61 25.62 -17.92
C ALA A 47 -38.95 24.73 -16.73
N ARG A 48 -40.22 24.75 -16.33
CA ARG A 48 -40.81 24.01 -15.21
C ARG A 48 -40.81 22.51 -15.54
N ALA A 49 -40.07 21.72 -14.78
CA ALA A 49 -40.13 20.26 -14.78
C ALA A 49 -40.19 19.73 -13.34
N ALA A 50 -40.87 18.60 -13.18
CA ALA A 50 -41.35 18.01 -11.95
C ALA A 50 -40.33 17.93 -10.80
N ALA A 51 -40.84 18.07 -9.57
CA ALA A 51 -40.07 17.87 -8.34
C ALA A 51 -39.58 16.42 -8.25
N ALA A 52 -38.36 16.18 -8.71
CA ALA A 52 -37.60 14.99 -8.40
C ALA A 52 -37.07 15.13 -6.97
N ASN A 53 -37.37 14.14 -6.11
CA ASN A 53 -36.75 14.02 -4.80
C ASN A 53 -35.22 14.08 -4.95
N PRO A 54 -34.49 14.79 -4.07
CA PRO A 54 -33.04 14.82 -4.16
C PRO A 54 -32.51 13.39 -4.02
N PRO A 55 -31.48 13.01 -4.80
CA PRO A 55 -30.83 11.73 -4.64
C PRO A 55 -30.33 11.65 -3.20
N LYS A 56 -30.81 10.65 -2.47
CA LYS A 56 -30.34 10.29 -1.13
C LYS A 56 -28.80 10.25 -1.23
N PRO A 57 -28.06 10.99 -0.38
CA PRO A 57 -26.62 11.02 -0.48
C PRO A 57 -26.14 9.57 -0.45
N ALA A 58 -25.39 9.18 -1.49
CA ALA A 58 -24.72 7.90 -1.52
C ALA A 58 -24.00 7.78 -0.18
N LYS A 59 -24.34 6.76 0.61
CA LYS A 59 -23.60 6.43 1.82
C LYS A 59 -22.15 6.34 1.36
N LYS A 60 -21.33 7.32 1.75
CA LYS A 60 -19.89 7.08 1.86
C LYS A 60 -19.82 5.81 2.69
N THR A 61 -19.36 4.73 2.09
CA THR A 61 -18.96 3.55 2.83
C THR A 61 -17.90 4.07 3.79
N GLU A 62 -18.31 4.38 5.02
CA GLU A 62 -17.39 4.70 6.09
C GLU A 62 -16.50 3.46 6.18
N ARG A 63 -15.25 3.58 5.71
CA ARG A 63 -14.24 2.58 6.04
C ARG A 63 -14.30 2.44 7.56
N PRO A 64 -14.49 1.22 8.09
CA PRO A 64 -14.53 1.05 9.53
C PRO A 64 -13.26 1.67 10.09
N ALA A 65 -13.42 2.63 11.01
CA ALA A 65 -12.29 3.28 11.64
C ALA A 65 -11.42 2.19 12.27
N VAL A 66 -10.30 1.87 11.61
CA VAL A 66 -9.41 0.83 12.09
C VAL A 66 -8.96 1.27 13.48
N ASN A 67 -9.12 0.40 14.47
CA ASN A 67 -8.76 0.71 15.84
C ASN A 67 -7.31 0.28 16.06
N LEU A 68 -6.45 1.20 16.51
CA LEU A 68 -5.04 0.91 16.81
C LEU A 68 -4.87 -0.34 17.68
N ARG A 69 -5.77 -0.57 18.65
CA ARG A 69 -5.74 -1.72 19.59
C ARG A 69 -5.87 -3.09 18.92
N ASN A 70 -6.28 -3.15 17.65
CA ASN A 70 -6.47 -4.41 16.92
C ASN A 70 -5.79 -4.37 15.54
N LEU A 71 -4.94 -3.37 15.27
CA LEU A 71 -4.40 -3.11 13.93
C LEU A 71 -3.71 -4.34 13.33
N TRP A 72 -2.93 -5.06 14.13
CA TRP A 72 -2.18 -6.25 13.72
C TRP A 72 -3.02 -7.52 13.56
N LYS A 73 -4.28 -7.52 14.02
CA LYS A 73 -5.13 -8.73 14.02
C LYS A 73 -5.69 -9.02 12.65
N THR A 74 -5.87 -7.99 11.84
CA THR A 74 -6.24 -8.12 10.43
C THR A 74 -4.98 -8.09 9.57
N ALA A 75 -5.06 -8.62 8.35
CA ALA A 75 -4.06 -8.50 7.29
C ALA A 75 -4.76 -8.72 5.96
N ASP A 76 -4.10 -8.33 4.88
CA ASP A 76 -4.51 -8.75 3.55
C ASP A 76 -4.35 -10.27 3.38
N GLU A 77 -5.10 -10.82 2.43
CA GLU A 77 -4.97 -12.22 2.05
C GLU A 77 -3.70 -12.44 1.23
N THR A 78 -3.07 -13.60 1.42
CA THR A 78 -1.81 -13.90 0.73
C THR A 78 -2.07 -14.17 -0.74
N ILE A 79 -1.30 -13.51 -1.60
CA ILE A 79 -1.30 -13.80 -3.03
C ILE A 79 -0.55 -15.12 -3.24
N GLU A 80 -1.27 -16.13 -3.71
CA GLU A 80 -0.69 -17.43 -4.08
C GLU A 80 -0.02 -17.33 -5.45
N TRP A 81 1.22 -16.83 -5.47
CA TRP A 81 1.98 -16.53 -6.69
C TRP A 81 2.17 -17.73 -7.63
N THR A 82 2.25 -18.95 -7.07
CA THR A 82 2.33 -20.17 -7.88
C THR A 82 1.02 -20.45 -8.61
N ASP A 83 -0.12 -20.13 -8.00
CA ASP A 83 -1.43 -20.26 -8.64
C ASP A 83 -1.67 -19.12 -9.63
N ALA A 84 -1.27 -17.89 -9.29
CA ALA A 84 -1.28 -16.77 -10.21
C ALA A 84 -0.50 -17.08 -11.49
N LEU A 85 0.63 -17.80 -11.42
CA LEU A 85 1.38 -18.24 -12.60
C LEU A 85 0.62 -19.25 -13.47
N ARG A 86 -0.24 -20.08 -12.87
CA ARG A 86 -0.89 -21.21 -13.54
C ARG A 86 -2.30 -20.94 -14.03
N GLN A 87 -2.99 -19.99 -13.41
CA GLN A 87 -4.43 -19.77 -13.58
C GLN A 87 -4.72 -18.37 -14.09
N ASP A 88 -5.55 -18.30 -15.13
CA ASP A 88 -5.94 -17.03 -15.75
C ASP A 88 -6.99 -16.24 -14.93
N TYR A 89 -7.59 -16.87 -13.91
CA TYR A 89 -8.66 -16.31 -13.08
C TYR A 89 -8.45 -16.57 -11.59
N SER A 90 -8.96 -15.66 -10.74
CA SER A 90 -8.87 -15.79 -9.28
C SER A 90 -9.66 -17.01 -8.81
N PRO A 91 -9.06 -17.95 -8.06
CA PRO A 91 -9.74 -19.17 -7.62
C PRO A 91 -10.83 -18.91 -6.56
N ASP A 92 -10.69 -17.82 -5.80
CA ASP A 92 -11.53 -17.47 -4.65
C ASP A 92 -12.53 -16.32 -4.91
N GLY A 93 -12.38 -15.59 -6.03
CA GLY A 93 -13.16 -14.40 -6.34
C GLY A 93 -12.92 -13.20 -5.41
N LEU A 94 -11.91 -13.25 -4.54
CA LEU A 94 -11.60 -12.18 -3.58
C LEU A 94 -10.66 -11.14 -4.17
N THR A 95 -9.76 -11.57 -5.07
CA THR A 95 -8.92 -10.67 -5.85
C THR A 95 -9.71 -10.11 -7.05
N SER A 96 -9.70 -8.78 -7.20
CA SER A 96 -10.35 -8.16 -8.35
C SER A 96 -9.76 -8.69 -9.67
N PRO A 97 -10.55 -8.86 -10.75
CA PRO A 97 -10.05 -9.37 -12.02
C PRO A 97 -8.84 -8.60 -12.57
N ALA A 98 -8.84 -7.27 -12.41
CA ALA A 98 -7.74 -6.42 -12.85
C ALA A 98 -6.44 -6.68 -12.06
N LEU A 99 -6.54 -6.80 -10.72
CA LEU A 99 -5.39 -7.13 -9.88
C LEU A 99 -4.91 -8.56 -10.15
N TRP A 100 -5.81 -9.52 -10.32
CA TRP A 100 -5.45 -10.90 -10.65
C TRP A 100 -4.72 -11.00 -11.99
N GLN A 101 -5.22 -10.31 -13.01
CA GLN A 101 -4.56 -10.26 -14.32
C GLN A 101 -3.14 -9.69 -14.23
N LEU A 102 -2.94 -8.65 -13.41
CA LEU A 102 -1.61 -8.12 -13.15
C LEU A 102 -0.73 -9.14 -12.40
N CYS A 103 -1.26 -9.81 -11.38
CA CYS A 103 -0.55 -10.88 -10.66
C CYS A 103 -0.12 -11.99 -11.64
N HIS A 104 -1.02 -12.46 -12.51
CA HIS A 104 -0.73 -13.47 -13.53
C HIS A 104 0.40 -13.02 -14.46
N GLN A 105 0.32 -11.79 -14.99
CA GLN A 105 1.36 -11.22 -15.86
C GLN A 105 2.73 -11.09 -15.19
N LYS A 106 2.77 -10.82 -13.88
CA LYS A 106 4.01 -10.60 -13.12
C LYS A 106 4.52 -11.84 -12.39
N ALA A 107 3.74 -12.92 -12.33
CA ALA A 107 4.01 -14.05 -11.45
C ALA A 107 5.40 -14.67 -11.68
N GLU A 108 5.80 -14.87 -12.94
CA GLU A 108 7.11 -15.43 -13.26
C GLU A 108 8.25 -14.55 -12.73
N ALA A 109 8.21 -13.24 -13.01
CA ALA A 109 9.22 -12.28 -12.55
C ALA A 109 9.22 -12.17 -11.02
N VAL A 110 8.04 -12.18 -10.38
CA VAL A 110 7.90 -12.12 -8.93
C VAL A 110 8.50 -13.35 -8.25
N LEU A 111 8.23 -14.54 -8.78
CA LEU A 111 8.79 -15.80 -8.29
C LEU A 111 10.30 -15.90 -8.54
N ALA A 112 10.81 -15.24 -9.58
CA ALA A 112 12.24 -15.12 -9.85
C ALA A 112 12.96 -14.08 -8.97
N GLY A 113 12.25 -13.36 -8.10
CA GLY A 113 12.84 -12.36 -7.21
C GLY A 113 13.13 -11.02 -7.87
N ASP A 114 12.46 -10.68 -8.97
CA ASP A 114 12.65 -9.42 -9.68
C ASP A 114 12.13 -8.22 -8.87
N THR A 115 13.05 -7.37 -8.41
CA THR A 115 12.73 -6.20 -7.58
C THR A 115 11.96 -5.11 -8.33
N GLY A 116 12.07 -5.04 -9.67
CA GLY A 116 11.28 -4.14 -10.50
C GLY A 116 9.82 -4.58 -10.54
N ALA A 117 9.58 -5.88 -10.75
CA ALA A 117 8.25 -6.46 -10.64
C ALA A 117 7.65 -6.26 -9.24
N TYR A 118 8.46 -6.38 -8.18
CA TYR A 118 8.01 -6.08 -6.81
C TYR A 118 7.57 -4.62 -6.66
N ALA A 119 8.33 -3.66 -7.22
CA ALA A 119 8.00 -2.25 -7.14
C ALA A 119 6.68 -1.94 -7.87
N GLU A 120 6.48 -2.50 -9.07
CA GLU A 120 5.22 -2.34 -9.82
C GLU A 120 4.02 -2.95 -9.07
N MET A 121 4.19 -4.13 -8.48
CA MET A 121 3.14 -4.77 -7.68
C MET A 121 2.78 -3.95 -6.44
N LEU A 122 3.77 -3.45 -5.71
CA LEU A 122 3.54 -2.61 -4.53
C LEU A 122 2.81 -1.31 -4.90
N GLN A 123 3.12 -0.73 -6.06
CA GLN A 123 2.43 0.46 -6.57
C GLN A 123 0.96 0.16 -6.94
N ALA A 124 0.71 -0.97 -7.60
CA ALA A 124 -0.63 -1.31 -8.06
C ALA A 124 -1.55 -1.82 -6.93
N ALA A 125 -1.03 -2.69 -6.06
CA ALA A 125 -1.80 -3.27 -4.96
C ALA A 125 -1.96 -2.29 -3.78
N ASN A 126 -0.95 -1.42 -3.57
CA ASN A 126 -0.88 -0.48 -2.45
C ASN A 126 -1.29 -1.12 -1.10
N PRO A 127 -0.59 -2.19 -0.66
CA PRO A 127 -1.03 -3.03 0.47
C PRO A 127 -1.06 -2.28 1.80
N LEU A 128 -0.36 -1.14 1.92
CA LEU A 128 -0.30 -0.34 3.15
C LEU A 128 -1.25 0.86 3.15
N ALA A 129 -2.21 0.93 2.21
CA ALA A 129 -3.12 2.06 2.07
C ALA A 129 -3.86 2.40 3.37
N GLU A 130 -4.36 1.38 4.09
CA GLU A 130 -5.09 1.58 5.34
C GLU A 130 -4.20 2.09 6.49
N LEU A 131 -2.88 1.87 6.40
CA LEU A 131 -1.94 2.33 7.42
C LEU A 131 -1.67 3.85 7.38
N THR A 132 -2.06 4.53 6.30
CA THR A 132 -1.95 5.99 6.17
C THR A 132 -2.80 6.76 7.20
N CYS A 133 -3.80 6.11 7.80
CA CYS A 133 -4.53 6.67 8.93
C CYS A 133 -3.64 6.79 10.19
N PHE A 134 -2.64 5.92 10.33
CA PHE A 134 -1.81 5.80 11.54
C PHE A 134 -0.40 6.37 11.38
N ALA A 135 0.06 6.63 10.15
CA ALA A 135 1.38 7.18 9.86
C ALA A 135 1.25 8.39 8.93
N ASP A 136 2.09 9.42 9.13
CA ASP A 136 2.07 10.61 8.28
C ASP A 136 2.65 10.32 6.90
N ARG A 137 3.55 9.34 6.81
CA ARG A 137 4.17 8.90 5.58
C ARG A 137 4.58 7.45 5.71
N ILE A 138 4.45 6.69 4.62
CA ILE A 138 4.92 5.31 4.51
C ILE A 138 5.75 5.19 3.24
N THR A 139 6.87 4.48 3.32
CA THR A 139 7.72 4.16 2.17
C THR A 139 8.00 2.68 2.15
N ILE A 140 8.03 2.09 0.95
CA ILE A 140 8.34 0.68 0.75
C ILE A 140 9.39 0.60 -0.35
N LYS A 141 10.41 -0.22 -0.15
CA LYS A 141 11.49 -0.43 -1.11
C LYS A 141 11.84 -1.92 -1.22
N PRO A 142 11.74 -2.50 -2.42
CA PRO A 142 12.37 -3.77 -2.71
C PRO A 142 13.90 -3.66 -2.64
N VAL A 143 14.53 -4.51 -1.84
CA VAL A 143 16.00 -4.54 -1.68
C VAL A 143 16.60 -5.74 -2.42
N SER A 144 15.92 -6.89 -2.36
CA SER A 144 16.26 -8.11 -3.09
C SER A 144 15.01 -8.96 -3.31
N GLY A 145 15.13 -10.09 -4.00
CA GLY A 145 14.06 -11.09 -4.12
C GLY A 145 13.57 -11.65 -2.77
N ASP A 146 14.36 -11.48 -1.71
CA ASP A 146 14.05 -11.99 -0.38
C ASP A 146 13.68 -10.91 0.63
N ARG A 147 13.90 -9.62 0.32
CA ARG A 147 13.81 -8.56 1.33
C ARG A 147 13.14 -7.28 0.84
N LEU A 148 12.21 -6.80 1.66
CA LEU A 148 11.67 -5.44 1.59
C LEU A 148 12.15 -4.58 2.77
N GLU A 149 12.26 -3.28 2.53
CA GLU A 149 12.38 -2.27 3.57
C GLU A 149 11.13 -1.40 3.60
N CYS A 150 10.53 -1.27 4.77
CA CYS A 150 9.38 -0.41 5.03
C CYS A 150 9.78 0.69 6.03
N GLY A 151 9.55 1.95 5.67
CA GLY A 151 9.71 3.08 6.57
C GLY A 151 8.34 3.71 6.88
N PHE A 152 8.13 4.18 8.10
CA PHE A 152 6.99 5.04 8.40
C PHE A 152 7.34 6.19 9.33
N GLU A 153 6.65 7.30 9.11
CA GLU A 153 6.67 8.49 9.96
C GLU A 153 5.53 8.38 10.98
N ALA A 154 5.88 8.34 12.26
CA ALA A 154 4.96 8.17 13.37
C ALA A 154 4.11 9.42 13.58
N LYS A 155 2.81 9.23 13.76
CA LYS A 155 1.89 10.31 14.14
C LYS A 155 1.96 10.60 15.63
N THR A 156 2.18 11.85 15.98
CA THR A 156 2.33 12.31 17.37
C THR A 156 1.13 11.95 18.26
N GLU A 157 -0.08 11.93 17.70
CA GLU A 157 -1.32 11.61 18.42
C GLU A 157 -1.33 10.19 19.03
N TYR A 158 -0.54 9.26 18.49
CA TYR A 158 -0.43 7.89 19.01
C TYR A 158 0.84 7.65 19.86
N MET A 159 1.71 8.65 20.00
CA MET A 159 2.98 8.54 20.74
C MET A 159 2.82 8.70 22.26
N ALA A 160 1.88 9.54 22.70
CA ALA A 160 1.90 10.11 24.04
C ALA A 160 1.73 9.11 25.21
N GLU A 161 0.99 8.00 25.01
CA GLU A 161 0.68 7.07 26.11
C GLU A 161 1.25 5.67 25.94
N GLN A 162 1.42 5.20 24.69
CA GLN A 162 1.82 3.83 24.39
C GLN A 162 2.72 3.75 23.15
N GLN A 163 3.79 4.54 23.14
CA GLN A 163 4.72 4.66 22.00
C GLN A 163 5.13 3.30 21.42
N GLU A 164 5.71 2.41 22.24
CA GLU A 164 6.17 1.10 21.76
C GLU A 164 5.03 0.24 21.23
N HIS A 165 3.86 0.26 21.86
CA HIS A 165 2.70 -0.50 21.41
C HIS A 165 2.21 -0.03 20.05
N TYR A 166 2.11 1.29 19.86
CA TYR A 166 1.77 1.86 18.57
C TYR A 166 2.81 1.49 17.49
N LEU A 167 4.10 1.70 17.77
CA LEU A 167 5.17 1.43 16.80
C LEU A 167 5.19 -0.06 16.43
N ALA A 168 5.02 -0.94 17.41
CA ALA A 168 4.93 -2.39 17.20
C ALA A 168 3.68 -2.77 16.40
N ALA A 169 2.52 -2.18 16.69
CA ALA A 169 1.27 -2.49 15.99
C ALA A 169 1.34 -2.09 14.50
N VAL A 170 1.82 -0.89 14.20
CA VAL A 170 1.97 -0.40 12.81
C VAL A 170 3.01 -1.21 12.06
N SER A 171 4.19 -1.44 12.65
CA SER A 171 5.25 -2.20 12.00
C SER A 171 4.87 -3.66 11.75
N LEU A 172 4.20 -4.29 12.70
CA LEU A 172 3.71 -5.66 12.56
C LEU A 172 2.66 -5.76 11.46
N ARG A 173 1.69 -4.82 11.43
CA ARG A 173 0.67 -4.80 10.39
C ARG A 173 1.30 -4.58 9.01
N ALA A 174 2.24 -3.65 8.88
CA ALA A 174 2.95 -3.40 7.63
C ALA A 174 3.65 -4.66 7.14
N ALA A 175 4.39 -5.35 8.01
CA ALA A 175 5.06 -6.59 7.63
C ALA A 175 4.07 -7.70 7.21
N ARG A 176 2.93 -7.83 7.89
CA ARG A 176 1.88 -8.81 7.52
C ARG A 176 1.37 -8.58 6.11
N ASP A 177 0.96 -7.35 5.79
CA ASP A 177 0.42 -7.02 4.48
C ASP A 177 1.48 -7.14 3.36
N LEU A 178 2.73 -6.78 3.67
CA LEU A 178 3.84 -6.96 2.72
C LEU A 178 4.16 -8.43 2.46
N PHE A 179 4.11 -9.28 3.48
CA PHE A 179 4.25 -10.73 3.30
C PHE A 179 3.06 -11.34 2.54
N ALA A 180 1.86 -10.80 2.72
CA ALA A 180 0.68 -11.21 1.97
C ALA A 180 0.80 -10.83 0.48
N CYS A 181 1.35 -9.65 0.19
CA CYS A 181 1.49 -9.15 -1.16
C CYS A 181 2.61 -9.84 -1.96
N LEU A 182 3.82 -9.99 -1.39
CA LEU A 182 5.00 -10.47 -2.13
C LEU A 182 5.65 -11.68 -1.46
N PRO A 183 6.29 -12.61 -2.21
CA PRO A 183 6.84 -13.85 -1.66
C PRO A 183 8.21 -13.67 -0.96
N VAL A 184 8.48 -12.49 -0.41
CA VAL A 184 9.73 -12.21 0.31
C VAL A 184 9.81 -12.98 1.63
N THR A 185 11.02 -13.27 2.08
CA THR A 185 11.29 -13.99 3.33
C THR A 185 11.52 -13.05 4.50
N GLU A 186 11.94 -11.80 4.24
CA GLU A 186 12.25 -10.80 5.25
C GLU A 186 11.63 -9.43 4.94
N VAL A 187 11.13 -8.76 5.99
CA VAL A 187 10.70 -7.35 5.95
C VAL A 187 11.39 -6.61 7.08
N PHE A 188 12.25 -5.66 6.73
CA PHE A 188 12.82 -4.71 7.68
C PHE A 188 11.88 -3.52 7.81
N VAL A 189 11.49 -3.16 9.03
CA VAL A 189 10.64 -2.01 9.31
C VAL A 189 11.37 -0.99 10.16
N ARG A 190 11.25 0.28 9.78
CA ARG A 190 11.77 1.43 10.55
C ARG A 190 10.66 2.44 10.81
N GLY A 191 10.43 2.74 12.10
CA GLY A 191 9.56 3.84 12.53
C GLY A 191 10.39 5.06 12.94
N LYS A 192 9.97 6.26 12.53
CA LYS A 192 10.64 7.52 12.84
C LYS A 192 9.69 8.59 13.34
N SER A 193 10.23 9.58 14.06
CA SER A 193 9.59 10.88 14.26
C SER A 193 10.60 11.98 13.95
N GLY A 194 10.31 12.77 12.92
CA GLY A 194 11.27 13.69 12.31
C GLY A 194 12.54 12.96 11.85
N ASN A 195 13.68 13.35 12.44
CA ASN A 195 14.97 12.73 12.15
C ASN A 195 15.31 11.57 13.10
N GLU A 196 14.53 11.37 14.15
CA GLU A 196 14.79 10.35 15.16
C GLU A 196 14.22 9.00 14.71
N THR A 197 14.99 7.93 14.92
CA THR A 197 14.52 6.57 14.70
C THR A 197 14.03 6.03 16.03
N LEU A 198 12.75 5.66 16.08
CA LEU A 198 12.08 5.21 17.30
C LEU A 198 11.89 3.69 17.35
N LEU A 199 11.91 3.04 16.17
CA LEU A 199 11.80 1.60 16.03
C LEU A 199 12.67 1.12 14.87
N THR A 200 13.41 0.05 15.09
CA THR A 200 13.88 -0.83 14.01
C THR A 200 13.57 -2.29 14.33
N VAL A 201 13.14 -3.06 13.34
CA VAL A 201 12.86 -4.49 13.49
C VAL A 201 12.99 -5.20 12.15
N THR A 202 13.52 -6.43 12.16
CA THR A 202 13.48 -7.31 10.98
C THR A 202 12.54 -8.47 11.26
N TYR A 203 11.43 -8.52 10.55
CA TYR A 203 10.50 -9.63 10.61
C TYR A 203 10.87 -10.68 9.56
N ARG A 204 10.79 -11.95 9.95
CA ARG A 204 10.92 -13.08 9.03
C ARG A 204 9.58 -13.77 8.85
N ARG A 205 9.27 -14.16 7.61
CA ARG A 205 8.01 -14.85 7.27
C ARG A 205 7.77 -16.07 8.16
N GLU A 206 8.81 -16.86 8.43
CA GLU A 206 8.72 -18.06 9.27
C GLU A 206 8.22 -17.77 10.71
N GLN A 207 8.48 -16.58 11.23
CA GLN A 207 8.03 -16.18 12.57
C GLN A 207 6.52 -15.94 12.56
N PHE A 208 5.95 -15.51 11.43
CA PHE A 208 4.54 -15.16 11.29
C PHE A 208 3.69 -16.42 11.11
N LEU A 209 4.19 -17.41 10.37
CA LEU A 209 3.51 -18.69 10.14
C LEU A 209 3.21 -19.47 11.43
N LYS A 210 3.94 -19.20 12.51
CA LYS A 210 3.82 -19.90 13.80
C LYS A 210 2.93 -19.17 14.81
N LYS A 211 2.34 -18.03 14.45
CA LYS A 211 1.66 -17.15 15.41
C LYS A 211 0.17 -17.01 15.10
N ASN A 212 -0.63 -17.03 16.17
CA ASN A 212 -2.03 -16.63 16.11
C ASN A 212 -2.14 -15.15 16.54
N PHE A 213 -2.38 -14.28 15.56
CA PHE A 213 -2.35 -12.83 15.76
C PHE A 213 -3.53 -12.30 16.59
N LEU A 214 -4.61 -13.07 16.76
CA LEU A 214 -5.75 -12.67 17.59
C LEU A 214 -5.39 -12.52 19.08
N PHE A 215 -4.43 -13.31 19.56
CA PHE A 215 -4.01 -13.37 20.96
C PHE A 215 -2.59 -12.84 21.19
N LEU A 216 -1.99 -12.27 20.16
CA LEU A 216 -0.61 -11.78 20.19
C LEU A 216 -0.53 -10.38 20.80
N ASN A 217 0.43 -10.17 21.69
CA ASN A 217 0.86 -8.83 22.11
C ASN A 217 1.90 -8.32 21.10
N PRO A 218 1.64 -7.21 20.37
CA PRO A 218 2.50 -6.75 19.29
C PRO A 218 3.88 -6.31 19.80
N THR A 219 3.95 -5.70 20.98
CA THR A 219 5.22 -5.21 21.54
C THR A 219 6.11 -6.37 21.96
N GLU A 220 5.56 -7.38 22.63
CA GLU A 220 6.29 -8.59 23.02
C GLU A 220 6.80 -9.33 21.78
N PHE A 221 5.94 -9.54 20.78
CA PHE A 221 6.35 -10.22 19.56
C PHE A 221 7.38 -9.44 18.76
N ALA A 222 7.25 -8.11 18.67
CA ALA A 222 8.28 -7.28 18.04
C ALA A 222 9.63 -7.46 18.74
N ARG A 223 9.67 -7.50 20.08
CA ARG A 223 10.90 -7.78 20.84
C ARG A 223 11.42 -9.20 20.62
N GLU A 224 10.57 -10.21 20.54
CA GLU A 224 10.97 -11.58 20.14
C GLU A 224 11.63 -11.59 18.76
N CYS A 225 11.19 -10.72 17.85
CA CYS A 225 11.79 -10.51 16.53
C CYS A 225 13.02 -9.59 16.56
N GLY A 226 13.52 -9.18 17.73
CA GLY A 226 14.68 -8.31 17.87
C GLY A 226 14.41 -6.83 17.60
N ALA A 227 13.19 -6.36 17.88
CA ALA A 227 12.87 -4.94 17.78
C ALA A 227 13.69 -4.12 18.77
N ASP A 228 14.29 -3.04 18.25
CA ASP A 228 14.97 -2.01 19.00
C ASP A 228 14.07 -0.78 19.09
N PHE A 229 13.71 -0.39 20.32
CA PHE A 229 12.82 0.72 20.61
C PHE A 229 13.61 1.84 21.28
N GLU A 230 13.52 3.04 20.72
CA GLU A 230 14.12 4.25 21.26
C GLU A 230 13.01 5.22 21.72
N PRO A 231 13.12 5.81 22.92
CA PRO A 231 12.15 6.80 23.38
C PRO A 231 12.19 8.06 22.51
N ALA A 232 11.03 8.63 22.19
CA ALA A 232 10.98 9.94 21.55
C ALA A 232 11.53 11.01 22.50
N ARG A 233 12.35 11.93 21.99
CA ARG A 233 12.97 13.00 22.79
C ARG A 233 12.17 14.29 22.80
#